data_AF-A0A7L3IBF8-F1
#
_entry.id   AF-A0A7L3IBF8-F1
#
_cell.length_a   1.000
_cell.length_b   1.000
_cell.length_c   1.000
_cell.angle_alpha   90.00
_cell.angle_beta   90.00
_cell.angle_gamma   90.00
#
_symmetry.space_group_name_H-M   'P 1'
#
loop_
_entity.id
_entity.type
_entity.pdbx_description
1 polymer ?
#
loop_
_entity_poly.entity_id
_entity_poly.type
_entity_poly.pdbx_seq_one_letter_code
_entity_poly.pdbx_strand_id
1 'polypeptide(L)'
;MESLSVSTNSFTLDLYKKLNETSKGQNIFFSPWSIATALAMVHLGAKGDTAAQMAEVSSEISTENIHSGFKKLLSAINKRRSTYLLKSANRLYEEKTYPLL
;
A
#
# COMPACT_ATOMS: atom_id res chain seq x y z
N MET A 1 -0.60 -9.25 -12.34
CA MET A 1 0.53 -8.52 -11.70
C MET A 1 0.82 -7.23 -12.44
N GLU A 2 0.63 -7.16 -13.77
CA GLU A 2 0.88 -5.94 -14.53
C GLU A 2 0.03 -4.74 -14.08
N SER A 3 -1.30 -4.86 -13.96
CA SER A 3 -2.12 -3.70 -13.56
C SER A 3 -1.83 -3.23 -12.13
N LEU A 4 -1.59 -4.15 -11.19
CA LEU A 4 -1.12 -3.83 -9.84
C LEU A 4 0.22 -3.05 -9.85
N SER A 5 1.16 -3.44 -10.72
CA SER A 5 2.44 -2.74 -10.87
C SER A 5 2.23 -1.32 -11.43
N VAL A 6 1.42 -1.19 -12.48
CA VAL A 6 1.10 0.11 -13.09
C VAL A 6 0.43 1.05 -12.08
N SER A 7 -0.59 0.60 -11.37
CA SER A 7 -1.28 1.42 -10.37
C SER A 7 -0.39 1.78 -9.19
N THR A 8 0.42 0.83 -8.70
CA THR A 8 1.40 1.12 -7.62
C THR A 8 2.43 2.15 -8.09
N ASN A 9 2.89 2.08 -9.35
CA ASN A 9 3.83 3.05 -9.90
C ASN A 9 3.19 4.43 -10.05
N SER A 10 1.96 4.53 -10.55
CA SER A 10 1.24 5.80 -10.63
C SER A 10 1.08 6.44 -9.23
N PHE A 11 0.58 5.67 -8.26
CA PHE A 11 0.51 6.09 -6.86
C PHE A 11 1.87 6.54 -6.31
N THR A 12 2.94 5.80 -6.62
CA THR A 12 4.32 6.14 -6.19
C THR A 12 4.76 7.50 -6.72
N LEU A 13 4.50 7.78 -8.00
CA LEU A 13 4.88 9.04 -8.63
C LEU A 13 4.10 10.21 -8.04
N ASP A 14 2.80 10.03 -7.80
CA ASP A 14 1.97 11.07 -7.22
C ASP A 14 2.34 11.36 -5.76
N LEU A 15 2.58 10.31 -4.96
CA LEU A 15 3.09 10.46 -3.60
C LEU A 15 4.47 11.13 -3.58
N TYR A 16 5.39 10.73 -4.46
CA TYR A 16 6.71 11.36 -4.56
C TYR A 16 6.61 12.86 -4.87
N LYS A 17 5.77 13.24 -5.85
CA LYS A 17 5.54 14.67 -6.17
C LYS A 17 5.07 15.42 -4.93
N LYS A 18 4.14 14.85 -4.15
CA LYS A 18 3.66 15.45 -2.90
C LYS A 18 4.74 15.58 -1.83
N LEU A 19 5.54 14.55 -1.61
CA LEU A 19 6.66 14.63 -0.66
C LEU A 19 7.71 15.68 -1.09
N ASN A 20 7.94 15.82 -2.40
CA ASN A 20 8.88 16.79 -2.95
C ASN A 20 8.39 18.25 -2.86
N GLU A 21 7.09 18.50 -2.69
CA GLU A 21 6.57 19.85 -2.43
C GLU A 21 7.17 20.45 -1.14
N THR A 22 7.35 19.62 -0.10
CA THR A 22 7.86 20.02 1.22
C THR A 22 9.34 19.67 1.46
N SER A 23 9.91 18.78 0.66
CA SER A 23 11.28 18.25 0.84
C SER A 23 12.26 18.68 -0.26
N LYS A 24 12.05 19.85 -0.88
CA LYS A 24 12.88 20.33 -2.01
C LYS A 24 14.37 20.34 -1.65
N GLY A 25 15.18 19.73 -2.52
CA GLY A 25 16.64 19.66 -2.35
C GLY A 25 17.10 18.71 -1.25
N GLN A 26 16.19 17.96 -0.61
CA GLN A 26 16.50 16.97 0.41
C GLN A 26 16.34 15.55 -0.14
N ASN A 27 16.94 14.59 0.55
CA ASN A 27 16.78 13.18 0.22
C ASN A 27 15.36 12.71 0.55
N ILE A 28 14.72 12.02 -0.40
CA ILE A 28 13.42 11.38 -0.23
C ILE A 28 13.61 9.88 -0.38
N PHE A 29 13.26 9.11 0.65
CA PHE A 29 13.31 7.65 0.64
C PHE A 29 12.09 7.08 1.33
N PHE A 30 11.33 6.23 0.64
CA PHE A 30 10.13 5.59 1.18
C PHE A 30 9.87 4.26 0.48
N SER A 31 8.99 3.44 1.05
CA SER A 31 8.51 2.19 0.44
C SER A 31 7.08 2.38 -0.06
N PRO A 32 6.88 2.66 -1.36
CA PRO A 32 5.53 2.88 -1.90
C PRO A 32 4.64 1.64 -1.75
N TRP A 33 5.24 0.46 -1.92
CA TRP A 33 4.58 -0.82 -1.71
C TRP A 33 4.03 -1.01 -0.30
N SER A 34 4.82 -0.68 0.72
CA SER A 34 4.41 -0.83 2.12
C SER A 34 3.20 0.06 2.42
N ILE A 35 3.22 1.30 1.94
CA ILE A 35 2.12 2.26 2.08
C ILE A 35 0.87 1.75 1.34
N ALA A 36 1.01 1.32 0.09
CA ALA A 36 -0.09 0.75 -0.67
C ALA A 36 -0.69 -0.50 0.00
N THR A 37 0.14 -1.34 0.62
CA THR A 37 -0.33 -2.51 1.37
C THR A 37 -1.14 -2.10 2.60
N ALA A 38 -0.67 -1.09 3.34
CA ALA A 38 -1.40 -0.56 4.49
C ALA A 38 -2.75 0.03 4.07
N LEU A 39 -2.79 0.82 2.98
CA LEU A 39 -4.03 1.38 2.42
C LEU A 39 -4.99 0.28 1.97
N ALA A 40 -4.50 -0.76 1.29
CA ALA A 40 -5.33 -1.90 0.89
C ALA A 40 -5.89 -2.66 2.11
N MET A 41 -5.13 -2.78 3.21
CA MET A 41 -5.63 -3.40 4.45
C MET A 41 -6.71 -2.54 5.13
N VAL A 42 -6.55 -1.22 5.17
CA VAL A 42 -7.56 -0.32 5.78
C VAL A 42 -8.81 -0.20 4.89
N HIS A 43 -8.64 -0.22 3.56
CA HIS A 43 -9.76 -0.18 2.62
C HIS A 43 -10.74 -1.35 2.82
N LEU A 44 -10.24 -2.54 3.20
CA LEU A 44 -11.10 -3.70 3.52
C LEU A 44 -12.15 -3.40 4.61
N GLY A 45 -11.81 -2.53 5.57
CA GLY A 45 -12.71 -2.15 6.66
C GLY A 45 -13.51 -0.87 6.38
N ALA A 46 -13.20 -0.15 5.30
CA ALA A 46 -13.85 1.11 4.97
C ALA A 46 -15.18 0.88 4.22
N LYS A 47 -16.10 1.83 4.33
CA LYS A 47 -17.40 1.83 3.62
C LYS A 47 -17.76 3.23 3.14
N GLY A 48 -18.73 3.31 2.22
CA GLY A 48 -19.24 4.58 1.69
C GLY A 48 -18.15 5.47 1.09
N ASP A 49 -18.25 6.77 1.35
CA ASP A 49 -17.32 7.77 0.81
C ASP A 49 -15.87 7.53 1.23
N THR A 50 -15.64 6.98 2.43
CA THR A 50 -14.28 6.63 2.89
C THR A 50 -13.65 5.58 1.99
N ALA A 51 -14.39 4.52 1.64
CA ALA A 51 -13.89 3.50 0.72
C ALA A 51 -13.67 4.08 -0.69
N ALA A 52 -14.61 4.90 -1.17
CA ALA A 52 -14.53 5.53 -2.48
C ALA A 52 -13.28 6.42 -2.64
N GLN A 53 -13.02 7.32 -1.69
CA GLN A 53 -11.85 8.19 -1.71
C GLN A 53 -10.54 7.40 -1.63
N MET A 54 -10.48 6.34 -0.83
CA MET A 54 -9.32 5.47 -0.77
C MET A 54 -9.05 4.74 -2.10
N ALA A 55 -10.10 4.34 -2.81
CA ALA A 55 -10.00 3.75 -4.14
C ALA A 55 -9.55 4.76 -5.22
N GLU A 56 -9.85 6.04 -5.07
CA GLU A 56 -9.36 7.07 -6.00
C GLU A 56 -7.85 7.28 -5.91
N VAL A 57 -7.27 7.16 -4.70
CA VAL A 57 -5.82 7.30 -4.48
C VAL A 57 -5.02 6.20 -5.18
N SER A 58 -5.61 5.01 -5.34
CA SER A 58 -5.05 3.94 -6.15
C SER A 58 -6.20 3.13 -6.74
N SER A 59 -6.43 3.33 -8.04
CA SER A 59 -7.54 2.75 -8.80
C SER A 59 -7.65 1.22 -8.77
N GLU A 60 -6.60 0.53 -8.32
CA GLU A 60 -6.63 -0.91 -8.13
C GLU A 60 -7.21 -1.31 -6.77
N ILE A 61 -7.19 -0.44 -5.73
CA ILE A 61 -7.70 -0.68 -4.36
C ILE A 61 -9.18 -1.11 -4.36
N SER A 62 -9.94 -0.75 -5.40
CA SER A 62 -11.34 -1.13 -5.58
C SER A 62 -11.59 -2.41 -6.38
N THR A 63 -10.57 -3.09 -6.92
CA THR A 63 -10.79 -4.29 -7.73
C THR A 63 -10.96 -5.54 -6.85
N GLU A 64 -11.91 -6.42 -7.18
CA GLU A 64 -12.22 -7.65 -6.41
C GLU A 64 -11.00 -8.55 -6.16
N ASN A 65 -9.94 -8.43 -6.98
CA ASN A 65 -8.76 -9.28 -6.92
C ASN A 65 -7.55 -8.65 -6.23
N ILE A 66 -7.61 -7.39 -5.76
CA ILE A 66 -6.43 -6.70 -5.25
C ILE A 66 -5.83 -7.36 -4.02
N HIS A 67 -6.65 -7.77 -3.06
CA HIS A 67 -6.15 -8.39 -1.83
C HIS A 67 -5.42 -9.71 -2.13
N SER A 68 -5.86 -10.44 -3.16
CA SER A 68 -5.14 -11.63 -3.64
C SER A 68 -3.79 -11.27 -4.28
N GLY A 69 -3.72 -10.16 -5.02
CA GLY A 69 -2.49 -9.60 -5.58
C GLY A 69 -1.50 -9.18 -4.49
N PHE A 70 -1.99 -8.46 -3.48
CA PHE A 70 -1.18 -8.05 -2.33
C PHE A 70 -0.68 -9.22 -1.51
N LYS A 71 -1.52 -10.23 -1.27
CA LYS A 71 -1.11 -11.48 -0.61
C LYS A 71 0.00 -12.19 -1.37
N LYS A 72 -0.14 -12.34 -2.70
CA LYS A 72 0.88 -12.99 -3.56
C LYS A 72 2.20 -12.21 -3.51
N LEU A 73 2.14 -10.90 -3.63
CA LEU A 73 3.34 -10.07 -3.65
C LEU A 73 4.03 -10.00 -2.28
N LEU A 74 3.29 -9.86 -1.19
CA LEU A 74 3.83 -9.93 0.17
C LEU A 74 4.54 -11.27 0.43
N SER A 75 3.95 -12.38 -0.04
CA SER A 75 4.56 -13.71 0.05
C SER A 75 5.85 -13.80 -0.77
N ALA A 76 5.91 -13.18 -1.94
CA ALA A 76 7.09 -13.16 -2.79
C ALA A 76 8.23 -12.31 -2.19
N ILE A 77 7.90 -11.14 -1.61
CA ILE A 77 8.85 -10.22 -0.99
C ILE A 77 9.49 -10.84 0.26
N ASN A 78 8.69 -11.46 1.12
CA ASN A 78 9.16 -12.05 2.37
C ASN A 78 9.68 -13.49 2.20
N LYS A 79 9.71 -14.02 0.96
CA LYS A 79 10.34 -15.31 0.69
C LYS A 79 11.83 -15.20 0.98
N ARG A 80 12.36 -16.10 1.80
CA ARG A 80 13.80 -16.15 2.12
C ARG A 80 14.62 -16.37 0.84
N ARG A 81 15.70 -15.62 0.71
CA ARG A 81 16.69 -15.72 -0.38
C ARG A 81 18.07 -15.70 0.24
N SER A 82 19.01 -16.43 -0.36
CA SER A 82 20.41 -16.47 0.07
C SER A 82 21.21 -15.26 -0.44
N THR A 83 20.75 -14.62 -1.51
CA THR A 83 21.49 -13.57 -2.22
C THR A 83 21.20 -12.15 -1.73
N TYR A 84 20.12 -11.95 -0.98
CA TYR A 84 19.76 -10.63 -0.45
C TYR A 84 18.90 -10.74 0.81
N LEU A 85 18.95 -9.70 1.63
CA LEU A 85 18.04 -9.50 2.76
C LEU A 85 16.98 -8.47 2.40
N LEU A 86 15.74 -8.94 2.21
CA LEU A 86 14.57 -8.09 2.04
C LEU A 86 13.51 -8.50 3.06
N LYS A 87 13.03 -7.54 3.84
CA LYS A 87 11.96 -7.74 4.83
C LYS A 87 10.96 -6.61 4.68
N SER A 88 9.68 -6.97 4.64
CA SER A 88 8.58 -6.00 4.69
C SER A 88 7.54 -6.48 5.70
N ALA A 89 7.17 -5.60 6.62
CA ALA A 89 6.15 -5.85 7.62
C ALA A 89 5.15 -4.71 7.58
N ASN A 90 3.86 -5.04 7.50
CA ASN A 90 2.76 -4.10 7.61
C ASN A 90 1.88 -4.54 8.78
N ARG A 91 1.43 -3.61 9.60
CA ARG A 91 0.61 -3.89 10.79
C ARG A 91 -0.42 -2.80 11.00
N LEU A 92 -1.62 -3.20 11.39
CA LEU A 92 -2.64 -2.32 11.94
C LEU A 92 -2.66 -2.51 13.45
N TYR A 93 -2.75 -1.40 14.18
CA TYR A 93 -2.94 -1.39 15.62
C TYR A 93 -4.30 -0.74 15.88
N GLU A 94 -5.13 -1.45 16.63
CA GLU A 94 -6.46 -1.00 17.02
C GLU A 94 -6.51 -0.76 18.53
N GLU A 95 -7.43 0.12 18.93
CA GLU A 95 -7.73 0.34 20.34
C GLU A 95 -8.47 -0.86 20.90
N LYS A 96 -8.02 -1.38 22.04
CA LYS A 96 -8.55 -2.62 22.65
C LYS A 96 -10.01 -2.51 23.05
N THR A 97 -10.48 -1.31 23.37
CA THR A 97 -11.89 -1.08 23.74
C THR A 97 -12.81 -0.93 22.55
N TYR A 98 -12.29 -0.89 21.32
CA TYR A 98 -13.09 -0.74 20.11
C TYR A 98 -13.30 -2.10 19.43
N PRO A 99 -14.55 -2.57 19.27
CA PRO A 99 -14.80 -3.84 18.62
C PRO A 99 -14.56 -3.75 17.10
N LEU A 100 -13.87 -4.74 16.54
CA LEU A 100 -13.88 -4.99 15.10
C LEU A 100 -15.25 -5.57 14.70
N LEU A 101 -15.88 -4.93 13.71
CA LEU A 101 -17.19 -5.30 13.16
C LEU A 101 -17.06 -6.25 11.97
#